data_AF-A0A6G0M6Q5-F1
#
_entry.id   AF-A0A6G0M6Q5-F1
#
_cell.length_a   1.000
_cell.length_b   1.000
_cell.length_c   1.000
_cell.angle_alpha   90.00
_cell.angle_beta   90.00
_cell.angle_gamma   90.00
#
_symmetry.space_group_name_H-M   'P 1'
#
loop_
_entity.id
_entity.type
_entity.pdbx_description
1 polymer ?
#
loop_
_entity_poly.entity_id
_entity_poly.type
_entity_poly.pdbx_seq_one_letter_code
_entity_poly.pdbx_strand_id
1 'polypeptide(L)'
;AEVPQSVSSLVEAPALRFLTGAHDGRRNSFVDRLRDELTEIEAADTYKRERVIMSPQGAEISVGGDAVLNFCANNYLGLSHNQAMEQAVADTLKERGFGLSSG
;
A
#
# COMPACT_ATOMS: atom_id res chain seq x y z
N ALA A 1 8.75 -14.89 -19.17
CA ALA A 1 7.55 -14.19 -19.68
C ALA A 1 8.01 -12.82 -20.15
N GLU A 2 7.83 -12.51 -21.42
CA GLU A 2 8.25 -11.23 -22.01
C GLU A 2 7.52 -10.06 -21.36
N VAL A 3 8.28 -9.04 -20.96
CA VAL A 3 7.74 -7.79 -20.42
C VAL A 3 7.11 -7.01 -21.58
N PRO A 4 5.87 -6.51 -21.47
CA PRO A 4 5.20 -5.76 -22.54
C PRO A 4 5.99 -4.50 -22.93
N GLN A 5 6.09 -4.23 -24.24
CA GLN A 5 6.85 -3.09 -24.80
C GLN A 5 6.42 -1.71 -24.26
N SER A 6 5.23 -1.58 -23.67
CA SER A 6 4.74 -0.33 -23.06
C SER A 6 5.40 0.02 -21.73
N VAL A 7 6.07 -0.93 -21.05
CA VAL A 7 6.76 -0.69 -19.78
C VAL A 7 8.19 -0.18 -20.01
N SER A 8 8.77 -0.47 -21.17
CA SER A 8 10.15 -0.09 -21.51
C SER A 8 10.33 1.44 -21.61
N SER A 9 9.29 2.17 -22.04
CA SER A 9 9.35 3.63 -22.16
C SER A 9 9.22 4.37 -20.83
N LEU A 10 8.70 3.71 -19.78
CA LEU A 10 8.60 4.28 -18.42
C LEU A 10 9.96 4.32 -17.70
N VAL A 11 10.92 3.49 -18.14
CA VAL A 11 12.29 3.44 -17.60
C VAL A 11 13.11 4.67 -18.01
N GLU A 12 12.71 5.38 -19.08
CA GLU A 12 13.43 6.55 -19.59
C GLU A 12 13.07 7.86 -18.88
N ALA A 13 12.04 7.87 -18.02
CA ALA A 13 11.66 9.06 -17.27
C ALA A 13 12.83 9.52 -16.36
N PRO A 14 13.24 10.80 -16.38
CA PRO A 14 14.35 11.31 -15.56
C PRO A 14 14.18 11.02 -14.07
N ALA A 15 12.94 11.00 -13.58
CA ALA A 15 12.61 10.67 -12.19
C ALA A 15 12.85 9.18 -11.83
N LEU A 16 12.76 8.26 -12.80
CA LEU A 16 13.03 6.84 -12.59
C LEU A 16 14.51 6.47 -12.72
N ARG A 17 15.35 7.34 -13.30
CA ARG A 17 16.81 7.13 -13.37
C ARG A 17 17.49 7.10 -12.00
N PHE A 18 16.94 7.85 -11.04
CA PHE A 18 17.39 7.84 -9.65
C PHE A 18 17.18 6.46 -8.99
N LEU A 19 16.10 5.77 -9.33
CA LEU A 19 15.73 4.46 -8.76
C LEU A 19 16.42 3.29 -9.48
N THR A 20 16.71 3.44 -10.77
CA THR A 20 17.32 2.38 -11.62
C THR A 20 18.85 2.38 -11.59
N GLY A 21 19.49 3.32 -10.89
CA GLY A 21 20.95 3.34 -10.73
C GLY A 21 21.73 3.66 -12.02
N ALA A 22 21.06 4.13 -13.08
CA ALA A 22 21.70 4.51 -14.33
C ALA A 22 22.28 5.94 -14.26
N HIS A 23 23.25 6.15 -13.36
CA HIS A 23 24.08 7.34 -13.33
C HIS A 23 25.55 6.93 -13.26
N ASP A 24 26.23 7.10 -14.40
CA ASP A 24 27.66 7.39 -14.53
C ASP A 24 28.57 6.80 -13.43
N GLY A 25 28.89 5.50 -13.51
CA GLY A 25 30.05 4.85 -12.86
C GLY A 25 30.17 4.90 -11.32
N ARG A 26 29.33 5.66 -10.61
CA ARG A 26 29.29 5.75 -9.15
C ARG A 26 28.01 5.12 -8.65
N ARG A 27 28.15 3.90 -8.14
CA ARG A 27 27.16 3.23 -7.29
C ARG A 27 26.55 4.22 -6.30
N ASN A 28 25.22 4.39 -6.32
CA ASN A 28 24.50 5.19 -5.34
C ASN A 28 24.52 4.41 -4.02
N SER A 29 25.58 4.63 -3.22
CA SER A 29 25.93 3.84 -2.04
C SER A 29 24.80 3.69 -1.02
N PHE A 30 23.87 4.64 -0.98
CA PHE A 30 22.69 4.58 -0.14
C PHE A 30 21.66 3.57 -0.64
N VAL A 31 21.31 3.61 -1.94
CA VAL A 31 20.33 2.69 -2.53
C VAL A 31 20.86 1.26 -2.52
N ASP A 32 22.15 1.07 -2.77
CA ASP A 32 22.77 -0.25 -2.70
C ASP A 32 22.73 -0.81 -1.27
N ARG A 33 23.03 0.02 -0.25
CA ARG A 33 22.88 -0.39 1.15
C ARG A 33 21.43 -0.79 1.48
N LEU A 34 20.44 -0.04 1.01
CA LEU A 34 19.03 -0.40 1.22
C LEU A 34 18.67 -1.74 0.57
N ARG A 35 19.22 -2.06 -0.61
CA ARG A 35 19.00 -3.35 -1.27
C ARG A 35 19.63 -4.50 -0.49
N ASP A 36 20.83 -4.28 0.04
CA ASP A 36 21.53 -5.26 0.87
C ASP A 36 20.72 -5.52 2.17
N GLU A 37 20.28 -4.46 2.86
CA GLU A 37 19.43 -4.57 4.06
C GLU A 37 18.10 -5.30 3.77
N LEU A 38 17.43 -5.02 2.64
CA LEU A 38 16.22 -5.74 2.25
C LEU A 38 16.50 -7.22 1.97
N THR A 39 17.64 -7.55 1.36
CA THR A 39 18.06 -8.93 1.11
C THR A 39 18.31 -9.67 2.43
N GLU A 40 18.93 -9.02 3.40
CA GLU A 40 19.13 -9.57 4.75
C GLU A 40 17.80 -9.83 5.48
N ILE A 41 16.85 -8.90 5.39
CA ILE A 41 15.50 -9.05 5.97
C ILE A 41 14.72 -10.19 5.32
N GLU A 42 14.82 -10.35 4.00
CA GLU A 42 14.24 -11.48 3.26
C GLU A 42 14.89 -12.81 3.64
N ALA A 43 16.23 -12.85 3.74
CA ALA A 43 16.97 -14.04 4.18
C ALA A 43 16.65 -14.43 5.63
N ALA A 44 16.31 -13.45 6.47
CA ALA A 44 15.88 -13.66 7.85
C ALA A 44 14.38 -14.05 7.99
N ASP A 45 13.63 -14.15 6.89
CA ASP A 45 12.18 -14.41 6.87
C ASP A 45 11.34 -13.43 7.70
N THR A 46 11.84 -12.19 7.84
CA THR A 46 11.15 -11.10 8.57
C THR A 46 10.56 -10.06 7.63
N TYR A 47 10.72 -10.26 6.32
CA TYR A 47 10.13 -9.40 5.30
C TYR A 47 8.60 -9.47 5.35
N LYS A 48 7.95 -8.33 5.57
CA LYS A 48 6.49 -8.26 5.65
C LYS A 48 5.91 -8.15 4.25
N ARG A 49 5.10 -9.13 3.87
CA ARG A 49 4.26 -9.07 2.66
C ARG A 49 2.86 -8.62 3.07
N GLU A 50 2.41 -7.50 2.52
CA GLU A 50 1.05 -7.02 2.73
C GLU A 50 0.04 -7.91 2.00
N ARG A 51 -1.11 -8.14 2.63
CA ARG A 51 -2.26 -8.81 2.02
C ARG A 51 -3.34 -7.77 1.78
N VAL A 52 -3.77 -7.64 0.53
CA VAL A 52 -4.80 -6.67 0.16
C VAL A 52 -6.17 -7.21 0.58
N ILE A 53 -6.85 -6.44 1.42
CA ILE A 53 -8.25 -6.68 1.79
C ILE A 53 -9.14 -5.99 0.76
N MET A 54 -10.05 -6.75 0.15
CA MET A 54 -10.91 -6.30 -0.96
C MET A 54 -12.38 -6.11 -0.55
N SER A 55 -12.69 -6.28 0.72
CA SER A 55 -14.01 -6.04 1.31
C SER A 55 -13.95 -4.96 2.39
N PRO A 56 -15.10 -4.43 2.83
CA PRO A 56 -15.15 -3.71 4.09
C PRO A 56 -14.65 -4.54 5.28
N GLN A 57 -14.33 -3.88 6.38
CA GLN A 57 -13.85 -4.54 7.60
C GLN A 57 -14.99 -5.28 8.31
N GLY A 58 -14.76 -6.53 8.69
CA GLY A 58 -15.75 -7.36 9.38
C GLY A 58 -15.14 -8.63 9.96
N ALA A 59 -15.99 -9.48 10.53
CA ALA A 59 -15.57 -10.81 10.98
C ALA A 59 -15.16 -11.70 9.79
N GLU A 60 -15.85 -11.57 8.66
CA GLU A 60 -15.47 -12.15 7.37
C GLU A 60 -14.96 -11.03 6.46
N ILE A 61 -13.84 -11.28 5.77
CA ILE A 61 -13.24 -10.36 4.80
C ILE A 61 -12.81 -11.09 3.54
N SER A 62 -12.66 -10.36 2.43
CA SER A 62 -12.05 -10.88 1.21
C SER A 62 -10.57 -10.52 1.14
N VAL A 63 -9.69 -11.51 1.00
CA VAL A 63 -8.24 -11.33 0.86
C VAL A 63 -7.72 -12.15 -0.30
N GLY A 64 -7.11 -11.50 -1.29
CA GLY A 64 -6.61 -12.20 -2.48
C GLY A 64 -7.70 -12.90 -3.31
N GLY A 65 -8.97 -12.50 -3.16
CA GLY A 65 -10.13 -13.11 -3.82
C GLY A 65 -10.86 -14.15 -2.97
N ASP A 66 -10.28 -14.61 -1.86
CA ASP A 66 -10.89 -15.62 -1.00
C ASP A 66 -11.61 -14.99 0.21
N ALA A 67 -12.73 -15.59 0.63
CA ALA A 67 -13.43 -15.22 1.86
C ALA A 67 -12.77 -15.90 3.07
N VAL A 68 -12.37 -15.13 4.07
CA VAL A 68 -11.67 -15.59 5.26
C VAL A 68 -12.18 -14.91 6.52
N LEU A 69 -12.04 -15.57 7.68
CA LEU A 69 -12.35 -14.97 8.98
C LEU A 69 -11.16 -14.15 9.50
N ASN A 70 -11.42 -12.91 9.93
CA ASN A 70 -10.40 -11.97 10.39
C ASN A 70 -10.28 -11.95 11.92
N PHE A 71 -9.26 -12.62 12.46
CA PHE A 71 -8.95 -12.63 13.89
C PHE A 71 -7.84 -11.65 14.30
N CYS A 72 -7.28 -10.89 13.36
CA CYS A 72 -6.17 -9.98 13.62
C CYS A 72 -6.54 -8.49 13.46
N ALA A 73 -7.84 -8.18 13.32
CA ALA A 73 -8.32 -6.81 13.30
C ALA A 73 -8.36 -6.19 14.71
N ASN A 74 -8.09 -4.89 14.78
CA ASN A 74 -8.37 -4.07 15.96
C ASN A 74 -9.84 -3.58 16.02
N ASN A 75 -10.75 -4.24 15.30
CA ASN A 75 -12.17 -3.89 15.20
C ASN A 75 -13.00 -4.63 16.27
N TYR A 76 -12.66 -4.44 17.54
CA TYR A 76 -13.19 -5.22 18.66
C TYR A 76 -14.72 -5.14 18.81
N LEU A 77 -15.31 -3.98 18.53
CA LEU A 77 -16.76 -3.74 18.64
C LEU A 77 -17.49 -3.90 17.30
N GLY A 78 -16.79 -4.21 16.21
CA GLY A 78 -17.39 -4.32 14.88
C GLY A 78 -17.82 -2.99 14.26
N LEU A 79 -17.34 -1.85 14.76
CA LEU A 79 -17.81 -0.52 14.33
C LEU A 79 -17.14 -0.01 13.04
N SER A 80 -16.04 -0.60 12.60
CA SER A 80 -15.31 -0.15 11.40
C SER A 80 -16.09 -0.25 10.08
N HIS A 81 -17.19 -1.01 10.05
CA HIS A 81 -18.14 -1.06 8.92
C HIS A 81 -19.58 -1.12 9.43
N ASN A 82 -19.90 -0.29 10.42
CA ASN A 82 -21.25 -0.21 10.96
C ASN A 82 -22.08 0.82 10.19
N GLN A 83 -23.28 0.42 9.75
CA GLN A 83 -24.16 1.25 8.92
C GLN A 83 -24.52 2.61 9.57
N ALA A 84 -24.70 2.67 10.89
CA ALA A 84 -25.01 3.92 11.58
C ALA A 84 -23.81 4.89 11.55
N MET A 85 -22.58 4.37 11.64
CA MET A 85 -21.36 5.18 11.51
C MET A 85 -21.19 5.71 10.09
N GLU A 86 -21.43 4.87 9.09
CA GLU A 86 -21.34 5.29 7.68
C GLU A 86 -22.33 6.40 7.35
N GLN A 87 -23.58 6.27 7.82
CA GLN A 87 -24.60 7.29 7.62
C GLN A 87 -24.21 8.61 8.30
N ALA A 88 -23.76 8.55 9.55
CA ALA A 88 -23.33 9.74 10.29
C ALA A 88 -22.16 10.46 9.60
N VAL A 89 -21.19 9.70 9.07
CA VAL A 89 -20.07 10.27 8.29
C VAL A 89 -20.59 10.89 6.99
N ALA A 90 -21.45 10.19 6.25
CA ALA A 90 -22.00 10.68 4.99
C ALA A 90 -22.76 12.00 5.17
N ASP A 91 -23.57 12.10 6.23
CA ASP A 91 -24.33 13.32 6.52
C ASP A 91 -23.43 14.47 6.97
N THR A 92 -22.43 14.18 7.81
CA THR A 92 -21.44 15.17 8.22
C THR A 92 -20.67 15.73 7.01
N LEU A 93 -20.29 14.87 6.06
CA LEU A 93 -19.59 15.30 4.85
C LEU A 93 -20.46 16.18 3.95
N LYS A 94 -21.77 15.91 3.85
CA LYS A 94 -22.71 16.77 3.12
C LYS A 94 -22.86 18.14 3.79
N GLU A 95 -22.90 18.17 5.12
CA GLU A 95 -23.14 19.40 5.89
C GLU A 95 -21.89 20.28 6.05
N ARG A 96 -20.71 19.68 6.15
CA ARG A 96 -19.48 20.35 6.58
C ARG A 96 -18.37 20.34 5.53
N GLY A 97 -18.53 19.55 4.47
CA GLY A 97 -17.47 19.30 3.49
C GLY A 97 -16.38 18.38 4.04
N PHE A 98 -15.44 18.01 3.17
CA PHE A 98 -14.36 17.07 3.50
C PHE A 98 -13.10 17.74 4.07
N GLY A 99 -12.77 18.94 3.60
CA GLY A 99 -11.53 19.63 3.95
C GLY A 99 -11.72 20.72 5.00
N LEU A 100 -10.78 20.83 5.93
CA LEU A 100 -10.67 21.97 6.84
C LEU A 100 -9.64 22.94 6.24
N SER A 101 -10.10 23.90 5.45
CA SER A 101 -9.23 24.98 4.95
C SER A 101 -9.37 26.19 5.86
N SER A 102 -8.29 26.57 6.53
CA SER A 102 -8.12 27.92 7.08
C SER A 102 -7.37 28.76 6.05
N GLY A 103 -7.95 29.91 5.67
CA GLY A 103 -7.26 30.94 4.90
C GLY A 103 -6.34 31.79 5.76
#